data_AF-A0A410PYM0-F1
#
_entry.id   AF-A0A410PYM0-F1
#
_cell.length_a   1.000
_cell.length_b   1.000
_cell.length_c   1.000
_cell.angle_alpha   90.00
_cell.angle_beta   90.00
_cell.angle_gamma   90.00
#
_symmetry.space_group_name_H-M   'P 1'
#
loop_
_entity.id
_entity.type
_entity.pdbx_description
1 polymer ?
#
loop_
_entity_poly.entity_id
_entity_poly.type
_entity_poly.pdbx_seq_one_letter_code
_entity_poly.pdbx_strand_id
1 'polypeptide(L)'
;MNNLNRNPAGITTIGADFGTLLKEQLDKNSGADKNQGLQFSKHAQERVAQRGIDLTPELMEDLNSAVKKADAKGAKDVVIFDSMNAFIVNVPNKTVVTTMSGNEMRDNVFTNIDGAVIL
;
A
#
# COMPACT_ATOMS: atom_id res chain seq x y z
N MET A 1 -44.61 49.24 5.67
CA MET A 1 -43.17 49.08 5.99
C MET A 1 -43.03 47.90 6.93
N ASN A 2 -42.69 46.71 6.43
CA ASN A 2 -42.11 45.64 7.24
C ASN A 2 -41.39 44.68 6.27
N ASN A 3 -40.08 44.89 6.13
CA ASN A 3 -39.23 44.17 5.17
C ASN A 3 -39.04 42.72 5.61
N LEU A 4 -39.38 41.78 4.71
CA LEU A 4 -38.91 40.40 4.76
C LEU A 4 -37.40 40.38 4.54
N ASN A 5 -36.62 40.15 5.59
CA ASN A 5 -35.22 39.76 5.44
C ASN A 5 -35.16 38.26 5.14
N ARG A 6 -35.36 37.88 3.87
CA ARG A 6 -34.96 36.57 3.36
C ARG A 6 -33.48 36.65 2.99
N ASN A 7 -32.63 35.98 3.76
CA ASN A 7 -31.22 35.81 3.47
C ASN A 7 -31.06 34.87 2.27
N PRO A 8 -30.42 35.27 1.16
CA PRO A 8 -29.93 34.34 0.16
C PRO A 8 -28.44 34.04 0.42
N ALA A 9 -27.98 32.88 -0.07
CA ALA A 9 -26.59 32.46 -0.20
C ALA A 9 -25.97 31.68 0.97
N GLY A 10 -25.78 30.40 0.69
CA GLY A 10 -24.90 29.47 1.37
C GLY A 10 -24.74 28.23 0.50
N ILE A 11 -24.42 28.43 -0.79
CA ILE A 11 -23.98 27.36 -1.70
C ILE A 11 -22.60 26.96 -1.18
N THR A 12 -22.58 26.12 -0.14
CA THR A 12 -21.34 25.62 0.45
C THR A 12 -20.67 24.72 -0.58
N THR A 13 -19.43 25.10 -0.87
CA THR A 13 -18.52 24.56 -1.85
C THR A 13 -18.39 23.03 -1.76
N ILE A 14 -19.11 22.30 -2.62
CA ILE A 14 -19.02 20.83 -2.74
C ILE A 14 -17.56 20.35 -2.96
N GLY A 15 -16.69 21.20 -3.53
CA GLY A 15 -15.26 20.93 -3.67
C GLY A 15 -14.43 21.02 -2.38
N ALA A 16 -14.86 21.81 -1.39
CA ALA A 16 -14.18 21.93 -0.10
C ALA A 16 -14.51 20.73 0.80
N ASP A 17 -15.78 20.29 0.81
CA ASP A 17 -16.25 19.12 1.56
C ASP A 17 -15.70 17.80 1.01
N PHE A 18 -15.56 17.67 -0.31
CA PHE A 18 -14.89 16.50 -0.89
C PHE A 18 -13.40 16.47 -0.53
N GLY A 19 -12.74 17.64 -0.53
CA GLY A 19 -11.32 17.75 -0.18
C GLY A 19 -11.03 17.30 1.25
N THR A 20 -11.86 17.68 2.22
CA THR A 20 -11.74 17.25 3.62
C THR A 20 -12.03 15.77 3.81
N LEU A 21 -13.06 15.23 3.15
CA LEU A 21 -13.34 13.79 3.22
C LEU A 21 -12.24 12.96 2.58
N LEU A 22 -11.69 13.40 1.45
CA LEU A 22 -10.56 12.73 0.80
C LEU A 22 -9.30 12.81 1.68
N LYS A 23 -9.03 13.97 2.28
CA LYS A 23 -7.93 14.18 3.23
C LYS A 23 -8.06 13.24 4.42
N GLU A 24 -9.24 13.18 5.03
CA GLU A 24 -9.53 12.28 6.15
C GLU A 24 -9.42 10.80 5.78
N GLN A 25 -9.90 10.40 4.59
CA GLN A 25 -9.72 9.04 4.09
C GLN A 25 -8.25 8.72 3.81
N LEU A 26 -7.49 9.69 3.30
CA LEU A 26 -6.06 9.54 3.07
C LEU A 26 -5.31 9.44 4.39
N ASP A 27 -5.64 10.23 5.41
CA ASP A 27 -5.03 10.16 6.75
C ASP A 27 -5.46 8.89 7.52
N LYS A 28 -6.66 8.35 7.27
CA LYS A 28 -7.13 7.06 7.84
C LYS A 28 -6.50 5.84 7.17
N ASN A 29 -6.26 5.89 5.85
CA ASN A 29 -5.62 4.79 5.11
C ASN A 29 -4.08 4.90 5.07
N SER A 30 -3.54 6.11 5.23
CA SER A 30 -2.12 6.37 5.44
C SER A 30 -1.88 6.32 6.94
N GLY A 31 -1.86 5.12 7.51
CA GLY A 31 -1.64 4.90 8.94
C GLY A 31 -0.63 5.90 9.52
N ALA A 32 -1.15 6.80 10.36
CA ALA A 32 -0.38 7.83 11.06
C ALA A 32 0.53 7.25 12.17
N ASP A 33 0.80 5.95 12.13
CA ASP A 33 1.87 5.27 12.85
C ASP A 33 2.97 4.88 11.85
N LYS A 34 3.72 5.89 11.39
CA LYS A 34 4.99 5.70 10.66
C LYS A 34 6.11 5.22 11.59
N ASN A 35 5.82 4.32 12.51
CA ASN A 35 6.83 3.68 13.32
C ASN A 35 6.61 2.16 13.35
N GLN A 36 7.48 1.48 12.58
CA GLN A 36 7.96 0.11 12.81
C GLN A 36 7.40 -1.08 11.99
N GLY A 37 6.47 -0.90 11.04
CA GLY A 37 5.89 -2.04 10.31
C GLY A 37 5.91 -1.96 8.77
N LEU A 38 6.03 -3.11 8.11
CA LEU A 38 5.71 -3.30 6.70
C LEU A 38 4.19 -3.40 6.56
N GLN A 39 3.58 -2.59 5.69
CA GLN A 39 2.14 -2.52 5.51
C GLN A 39 1.69 -3.44 4.37
N PHE A 40 0.48 -3.99 4.44
CA PHE A 40 -0.10 -4.76 3.35
C PHE A 40 -1.26 -3.99 2.74
N SER A 41 -1.23 -3.82 1.43
CA SER A 41 -2.37 -3.29 0.68
C SER A 41 -3.56 -4.26 0.76
N LYS A 42 -4.76 -3.75 0.49
CA LYS A 42 -5.99 -4.56 0.46
C LYS A 42 -5.86 -5.76 -0.51
N HIS A 43 -5.28 -5.54 -1.69
CA HIS A 43 -5.04 -6.62 -2.65
C HIS A 43 -4.05 -7.66 -2.12
N ALA A 44 -2.98 -7.23 -1.46
CA ALA A 44 -2.05 -8.17 -0.84
C ALA A 44 -2.72 -8.98 0.27
N GLN A 45 -3.51 -8.35 1.15
CA GLN A 45 -4.24 -9.04 2.22
C GLN A 45 -5.25 -10.06 1.66
N GLU A 46 -6.03 -9.66 0.65
CA GLU A 46 -6.98 -10.55 -0.03
C GLU A 46 -6.26 -11.77 -0.65
N ARG A 47 -5.09 -11.57 -1.27
CA ARG A 47 -4.31 -12.65 -1.89
C ARG A 47 -3.63 -13.56 -0.86
N VAL A 48 -3.10 -12.98 0.22
CA VAL A 48 -2.54 -13.73 1.36
C VAL A 48 -3.61 -14.64 1.96
N ALA A 49 -4.82 -14.11 2.20
CA ALA A 49 -5.93 -14.88 2.74
C ALA A 49 -6.45 -15.95 1.76
N GLN A 50 -6.58 -15.62 0.46
CA GLN A 50 -7.02 -16.57 -0.56
C GLN A 50 -6.05 -17.74 -0.76
N ARG A 51 -4.75 -17.53 -0.52
CA ARG A 51 -3.71 -18.54 -0.75
C ARG A 51 -3.19 -19.18 0.53
N GLY A 52 -3.69 -18.77 1.69
CA GLY A 52 -3.20 -19.28 2.98
C GLY A 52 -1.71 -19.01 3.18
N ILE A 53 -1.20 -17.87 2.71
CA ILE A 53 0.18 -17.47 2.99
C ILE A 53 0.23 -17.05 4.45
N ASP A 54 0.88 -17.85 5.30
CA ASP A 54 1.09 -17.47 6.69
C ASP A 54 2.10 -16.33 6.77
N LEU A 55 1.63 -15.16 7.19
CA LEU A 55 2.48 -14.02 7.53
C LEU A 55 3.14 -14.29 8.88
N THR A 56 4.11 -15.21 8.89
CA THR A 56 4.88 -15.51 10.08
C THR A 56 5.72 -14.29 10.48
N PRO A 57 6.05 -14.13 11.78
CA PRO A 57 6.92 -13.06 12.25
C PRO A 57 8.29 -13.08 11.54
N GLU A 58 8.81 -14.28 11.26
CA GLU A 58 10.08 -14.49 10.54
C GLU A 58 10.02 -13.93 9.11
N LEU A 59 8.95 -14.26 8.37
CA LEU A 59 8.73 -13.71 7.03
C LEU A 59 8.62 -12.18 7.05
N MET A 60 7.96 -11.60 8.06
CA MET A 60 7.89 -10.14 8.18
C MET A 60 9.26 -9.50 8.46
N GLU A 61 10.13 -10.16 9.22
CA GLU A 61 11.49 -9.71 9.47
C GLU A 61 12.34 -9.76 8.19
N ASP A 62 12.25 -10.86 7.44
CA ASP A 62 12.94 -11.03 6.17
C ASP A 62 12.51 -10.02 5.12
N LEU A 63 11.19 -9.80 4.98
CA LEU A 63 10.66 -8.78 4.08
C LEU A 63 11.14 -7.38 4.49
N ASN A 64 11.15 -7.06 5.79
CA ASN A 64 11.71 -5.79 6.27
C ASN A 64 13.20 -5.63 5.95
N SER A 65 13.99 -6.70 6.11
CA SER A 65 15.41 -6.71 5.80
C SER A 65 15.65 -6.52 4.29
N ALA A 66 14.90 -7.22 3.45
CA ALA A 66 14.93 -7.10 2.01
C ALA A 66 14.56 -5.68 1.54
N VAL A 67 13.50 -5.09 2.13
CA VAL A 67 13.09 -3.70 1.84
C VAL A 67 14.17 -2.71 2.24
N LYS A 68 14.83 -2.87 3.40
CA LYS A 68 15.96 -2.02 3.79
C LYS A 68 17.13 -2.12 2.81
N LYS A 69 17.45 -3.33 2.32
CA LYS A 69 18.49 -3.53 1.31
C LYS A 69 18.13 -2.87 -0.02
N ALA A 70 16.87 -2.94 -0.43
CA ALA A 70 16.35 -2.29 -1.62
C ALA A 70 16.37 -0.75 -1.50
N ASP A 71 15.95 -0.23 -0.36
CA ASP A 71 15.95 1.21 -0.02
C ASP A 71 17.37 1.79 -0.05
N ALA A 72 18.34 1.07 0.54
CA ALA A 72 19.75 1.46 0.50
C ALA A 72 20.33 1.54 -0.93
N LYS A 73 19.71 0.84 -1.89
CA LYS A 73 20.08 0.88 -3.32
C LYS A 73 19.24 1.86 -4.13
N GLY A 74 18.28 2.54 -3.52
CA GLY A 74 17.39 3.50 -4.18
C GLY A 74 16.32 2.86 -5.07
N ALA A 75 16.03 1.58 -4.91
CA ALA A 75 14.96 0.91 -5.65
C ALA A 75 13.59 1.31 -5.09
N LYS A 76 12.62 1.64 -5.95
CA LYS A 76 11.29 2.07 -5.52
C LYS A 76 10.32 0.90 -5.49
N ASP A 77 10.29 0.13 -6.56
CA ASP A 77 9.45 -1.06 -6.68
C ASP A 77 10.34 -2.29 -6.80
N VAL A 78 10.19 -3.23 -5.86
CA VAL A 78 11.01 -4.44 -5.81
C VAL A 78 10.19 -5.70 -5.70
N VAL A 79 10.72 -6.77 -6.29
CA VAL A 79 10.20 -8.12 -6.11
C VAL A 79 11.12 -8.88 -5.16
N ILE A 80 10.55 -9.44 -4.10
CA ILE A 80 11.24 -10.28 -3.15
C ILE A 80 10.83 -11.72 -3.42
N PHE A 81 11.79 -12.59 -3.71
CA PHE A 81 11.59 -14.01 -3.93
C PHE A 81 11.92 -14.81 -2.68
N ASP A 82 10.97 -15.64 -2.27
CA ASP A 82 11.12 -16.74 -1.33
C ASP A 82 11.15 -18.07 -2.11
N SER A 83 11.43 -19.19 -1.43
CA SER A 83 11.51 -20.53 -2.03
C SER A 83 10.29 -20.91 -2.87
N MET A 84 9.09 -20.40 -2.53
CA MET A 84 7.86 -20.69 -3.28
C MET A 84 7.01 -19.47 -3.60
N ASN A 85 7.36 -18.26 -3.16
CA ASN A 85 6.50 -17.09 -3.29
C ASN A 85 7.26 -15.84 -3.72
N ALA A 86 6.57 -14.90 -4.34
CA ALA A 86 7.09 -13.58 -4.72
C ALA A 86 6.21 -12.51 -4.10
N PHE A 87 6.85 -11.51 -3.55
CA PHE A 87 6.23 -10.38 -2.90
C PHE A 87 6.64 -9.11 -3.64
N ILE A 88 5.65 -8.41 -4.19
CA ILE A 88 5.86 -7.11 -4.83
C ILE A 88 5.68 -6.04 -3.76
N VAL A 89 6.74 -5.27 -3.51
CA VAL A 89 6.79 -4.27 -2.45
C VAL A 89 7.15 -2.92 -3.02
N ASN A 90 6.35 -1.92 -2.66
CA ASN A 90 6.69 -0.52 -2.85
C ASN A 90 7.50 -0.04 -1.65
N VAL A 91 8.80 0.16 -1.86
CA VAL A 91 9.78 0.52 -0.84
C VAL A 91 9.50 1.90 -0.20
N PRO A 92 9.19 2.97 -0.96
CA PRO A 92 8.93 4.29 -0.39
C PRO A 92 7.75 4.31 0.58
N ASN A 93 6.70 3.54 0.27
CA ASN A 93 5.51 3.43 1.12
C ASN A 93 5.61 2.28 2.15
N LYS A 94 6.65 1.44 2.05
CA LYS A 94 6.82 0.21 2.82
C LYS A 94 5.59 -0.68 2.75
N THR A 95 5.00 -0.80 1.56
CA THR A 95 3.71 -1.46 1.36
C THR A 95 3.87 -2.65 0.42
N VAL A 96 3.44 -3.83 0.86
CA VAL A 96 3.28 -5.01 0.02
C VAL A 96 2.03 -4.83 -0.83
N VAL A 97 2.23 -4.75 -2.14
CA VAL A 97 1.17 -4.52 -3.12
C VAL A 97 0.54 -5.85 -3.56
N THR A 98 1.34 -6.91 -3.68
CA THR A 98 0.87 -8.20 -4.16
C THR A 98 1.72 -9.36 -3.68
N THR A 99 1.08 -10.51 -3.52
CA THR A 99 1.72 -11.79 -3.20
C THR A 99 1.35 -12.82 -4.27
N MET A 100 2.32 -13.60 -4.72
CA MET A 100 2.16 -14.59 -5.79
C MET A 100 2.94 -15.85 -5.47
N SER A 101 2.43 -17.01 -5.87
CA SER A 101 3.12 -18.28 -5.68
C SER A 101 3.97 -18.63 -6.91
N GLY A 102 4.96 -19.49 -6.75
CA GLY A 102 5.92 -19.88 -7.79
C GLY A 102 5.28 -20.43 -9.07
N ASN A 103 4.12 -21.09 -8.95
CA ASN A 103 3.34 -21.54 -10.11
C ASN A 103 2.78 -20.38 -10.95
N GLU A 104 2.38 -19.28 -10.31
CA GLU A 104 1.92 -18.10 -11.04
C GLU A 104 3.08 -17.30 -11.62
N MET A 105 4.27 -17.36 -11.05
CA MET A 105 5.43 -16.66 -11.61
C MET A 105 5.80 -17.14 -13.02
N ARG A 106 5.50 -18.41 -13.37
CA ARG A 106 5.94 -19.03 -14.63
C ARG A 106 5.24 -18.46 -15.86
N ASP A 107 4.01 -17.96 -15.70
CA ASP A 107 3.18 -17.48 -16.81
C ASP A 107 2.86 -15.97 -16.74
N ASN A 108 3.39 -15.26 -15.74
CA ASN A 108 3.12 -13.83 -15.55
C ASN A 108 4.35 -12.95 -15.84
N VAL A 109 4.15 -11.88 -16.61
CA VAL A 109 5.17 -10.86 -16.89
C VAL A 109 4.91 -9.64 -16.01
N PHE A 110 5.93 -9.20 -15.28
CA PHE A 110 5.88 -8.01 -14.44
C PHE A 110 6.74 -6.90 -15.05
N THR A 111 6.28 -5.67 -14.93
CA THR A 111 6.97 -4.47 -15.39
C THR A 111 7.06 -3.47 -14.25
N ASN A 112 7.83 -2.40 -14.44
CA ASN A 112 8.04 -1.35 -13.43
C ASN A 112 8.66 -1.88 -12.13
N ILE A 113 9.61 -2.80 -12.25
CA ILE A 113 10.41 -3.31 -11.13
C ILE A 113 11.82 -2.77 -11.27
N ASP A 114 12.29 -2.02 -10.26
CA ASP A 114 13.64 -1.45 -10.23
C ASP A 114 14.68 -2.43 -9.70
N GLY A 115 14.24 -3.44 -8.95
CA GLY A 115 15.15 -4.41 -8.34
C GLY A 115 14.49 -5.71 -7.89
N ALA A 116 15.32 -6.73 -7.72
CA ALA A 116 14.91 -8.00 -7.15
C ALA A 116 15.79 -8.36 -5.95
N VAL A 117 15.17 -8.91 -4.92
CA VAL A 117 15.84 -9.47 -3.75
C VAL A 117 15.46 -10.94 -3.66
N ILE A 118 16.44 -11.81 -3.41
CA ILE A 118 16.21 -13.24 -3.22
C ILE A 118 16.58 -13.53 -1.77
N LEU A 119 15.67 -14.17 -1.04
CA LEU A 119 15.84 -14.61 0.34
C LEU A 119 16.57 -15.96 0.41
#